data_AF-A0A2M8HJ70-F1
#
_entry.id   AF-A0A2M8HJ70-F1
#
_cell.length_a   1.000
_cell.length_b   1.000
_cell.length_c   1.000
_cell.angle_alpha   90.00
_cell.angle_beta   90.00
_cell.angle_gamma   90.00
#
_symmetry.space_group_name_H-M   'P 1'
#
loop_
_entity.id
_entity.type
_entity.pdbx_description
1 polymer ?
#
loop_
_entity_poly.entity_id
_entity_poly.type
_entity_poly.pdbx_seq_one_letter_code
_entity_poly.pdbx_strand_id
1 'polypeptide(L)'
;MNSKILFKIILFFLLIPYSSLIAEGTFYKVKAENWLYLRATASQSGSVEKLLASGSIVRLIDSSNPVISLNKKKGKWIEVEYLGTKGFVFDYYLTSAKSLDSLISYYTFLKKLNPSELSSVAKARSEFSKKFSPKSSESESAFRLFREFMLSAISLLDNQYRQKLSDAYGDFQNATIQELNKNGISASFCEGDFEFIEYLPFYVEILKPYNFPLKKSLELISEAGGSYACDAGIHISWEEMRKRITKIEAFLVKQPRSPETFELEETLRSLMSDYVLGMDNTPICDFQTNVVIDEINLSYQLFEKENTKSKYFPFFIKYRTMLKENKNKCSDKIRTFAYNNFNKN
;
A
#
# COMPACT_ATOMS: atom_id res chain seq x y z
N MET A 1 58.60 -55.52 -6.46
CA MET A 1 57.34 -55.81 -7.19
C MET A 1 56.26 -56.19 -6.18
N ASN A 2 55.03 -55.71 -6.39
CA ASN A 2 53.78 -55.90 -5.62
C ASN A 2 53.68 -55.07 -4.33
N SER A 3 53.12 -53.86 -4.33
CA SER A 3 51.72 -53.46 -4.54
C SER A 3 50.74 -54.06 -3.52
N LYS A 4 50.27 -53.22 -2.59
CA LYS A 4 48.87 -53.13 -2.13
C LYS A 4 48.70 -51.87 -1.27
N ILE A 5 48.36 -50.77 -1.94
CA ILE A 5 47.85 -49.54 -1.31
C ILE A 5 46.36 -49.79 -1.01
N LEU A 6 46.01 -49.84 0.27
CA LEU A 6 44.64 -50.03 0.72
C LEU A 6 43.97 -48.64 0.83
N PHE A 7 43.20 -48.27 -0.19
CA PHE A 7 42.41 -47.04 -0.24
C PHE A 7 41.18 -47.20 0.67
N LYS A 8 41.20 -46.63 1.88
CA LYS A 8 40.00 -46.49 2.72
C LYS A 8 39.15 -45.35 2.15
N ILE A 9 38.12 -45.70 1.39
CA ILE A 9 37.03 -44.78 1.04
C ILE A 9 36.21 -44.57 2.32
N ILE A 10 36.45 -43.44 2.99
CA ILE A 10 35.57 -42.96 4.06
C ILE A 10 34.36 -42.34 3.36
N LEU A 11 33.26 -43.10 3.33
CA LEU A 11 31.97 -42.65 2.84
C LEU A 11 31.38 -41.68 3.89
N PHE A 12 31.61 -40.38 3.71
CA PHE A 12 30.92 -39.35 4.48
C PHE A 12 29.45 -39.35 4.04
N PHE A 13 28.59 -40.02 4.82
CA PHE A 13 27.16 -39.75 4.77
C PHE A 13 26.95 -38.31 5.27
N LEU A 14 26.79 -37.39 4.32
CA LEU A 14 26.14 -36.10 4.57
C LEU A 14 24.72 -36.42 5.04
N LEU A 15 24.56 -36.52 6.36
CA LEU A 15 23.28 -36.39 7.02
C LEU A 15 22.83 -34.95 6.79
N ILE A 16 22.18 -34.71 5.66
CA ILE A 16 21.31 -33.55 5.48
C ILE A 16 20.27 -33.71 6.59
N PRO A 17 20.19 -32.80 7.57
CA PRO A 17 19.09 -32.85 8.51
C PRO A 17 17.83 -32.69 7.66
N TYR A 18 17.03 -33.76 7.59
CA TYR A 18 15.64 -33.70 7.17
C TYR A 18 14.96 -32.77 8.18
N SER A 19 15.04 -31.46 7.91
CA SER A 19 14.17 -30.50 8.52
C SER A 19 12.77 -30.97 8.19
N SER A 20 12.05 -31.39 9.22
CA SER A 20 10.62 -31.70 9.21
C SER A 20 9.91 -30.95 8.09
N LEU A 21 9.53 -31.66 7.02
CA LEU A 21 8.58 -31.17 6.04
C LEU A 21 7.30 -30.90 6.84
N ILE A 22 7.12 -29.65 7.27
CA ILE A 22 5.81 -29.12 7.65
C ILE A 22 4.94 -29.46 6.45
N ALA A 23 3.85 -30.20 6.65
CA ALA A 23 2.90 -30.53 5.60
C ALA A 23 2.53 -29.22 4.89
N GLU A 24 3.10 -29.00 3.71
CA GLU A 24 2.92 -27.76 2.97
C GLU A 24 1.44 -27.67 2.64
N GLY A 25 0.75 -26.68 3.23
CA GLY A 25 -0.65 -26.45 2.93
C GLY A 25 -0.85 -26.26 1.43
N THR A 26 -2.05 -26.53 0.92
CA THR A 26 -2.37 -26.26 -0.48
C THR A 26 -2.31 -24.75 -0.75
N PHE A 27 -1.59 -24.32 -1.79
CA PHE A 27 -1.50 -22.92 -2.18
C PHE A 27 -2.19 -22.65 -3.51
N TYR A 28 -2.72 -21.44 -3.64
CA TYR A 28 -3.32 -20.93 -4.87
C TYR A 28 -2.70 -19.60 -5.27
N LYS A 29 -2.63 -19.35 -6.58
CA LYS A 29 -2.27 -18.07 -7.17
C LYS A 29 -3.54 -17.35 -7.64
N VAL A 30 -3.66 -16.06 -7.31
CA VAL A 30 -4.73 -15.20 -7.80
C VAL A 30 -4.55 -14.98 -9.29
N LYS A 31 -5.58 -15.25 -10.09
CA LYS A 31 -5.61 -15.01 -11.54
C LYS A 31 -6.66 -13.98 -11.98
N ALA A 32 -7.22 -13.24 -11.03
CA ALA A 32 -8.10 -12.11 -11.35
C ALA A 32 -7.33 -11.06 -12.15
N GLU A 33 -7.98 -10.42 -13.13
CA GLU A 33 -7.33 -9.46 -14.03
C GLU A 33 -6.86 -8.19 -13.30
N ASN A 34 -7.65 -7.68 -12.35
CA ASN A 34 -7.31 -6.47 -11.58
C ASN A 34 -6.86 -6.86 -10.15
N TRP A 35 -7.82 -7.28 -9.33
CA TRP A 35 -7.63 -7.79 -7.98
C TRP A 35 -8.76 -8.75 -7.60
N LEU A 36 -8.58 -9.42 -6.47
CA LEU A 36 -9.57 -10.28 -5.85
C LEU A 36 -9.86 -9.78 -4.44
N TYR A 37 -11.13 -9.58 -4.11
CA TYR A 37 -11.55 -9.24 -2.76
C TYR A 37 -11.40 -10.46 -1.83
N LEU A 38 -10.59 -10.33 -0.79
CA LEU A 38 -10.62 -11.19 0.39
C LEU A 38 -11.69 -10.65 1.33
N ARG A 39 -12.68 -11.48 1.68
CA ARG A 39 -13.86 -11.03 2.45
C ARG A 39 -13.97 -11.71 3.80
N ALA A 40 -14.58 -11.05 4.79
CA ALA A 40 -14.79 -11.65 6.12
C ALA A 40 -15.70 -12.88 6.08
N THR A 41 -16.65 -12.91 5.14
CA THR A 41 -17.64 -13.97 5.00
C THR A 41 -17.70 -14.50 3.58
N ALA A 42 -18.21 -15.72 3.42
CA ALA A 42 -18.41 -16.40 2.14
C ALA A 42 -19.57 -15.79 1.31
N SER A 43 -19.53 -14.47 1.05
CA SER A 43 -20.57 -13.71 0.36
C SER A 43 -20.01 -12.51 -0.39
N GLN A 44 -20.66 -12.09 -1.49
CA GLN A 44 -20.32 -10.84 -2.19
C GLN A 44 -20.62 -9.59 -1.36
N SER A 45 -21.51 -9.69 -0.37
CA SER A 45 -21.86 -8.61 0.56
C SER A 45 -20.99 -8.57 1.82
N GLY A 46 -20.11 -9.55 2.03
CA GLY A 46 -19.19 -9.54 3.18
C GLY A 46 -18.23 -8.36 3.11
N SER A 47 -17.83 -7.82 4.26
CA SER A 47 -16.80 -6.77 4.35
C SER A 47 -15.54 -7.19 3.61
N VAL A 48 -14.86 -6.23 2.99
CA VAL A 48 -13.58 -6.46 2.33
C VAL A 48 -12.49 -6.33 3.38
N GLU A 49 -11.77 -7.42 3.61
CA GLU A 49 -10.60 -7.45 4.49
C GLU A 49 -9.34 -6.98 3.74
N LYS A 50 -9.23 -7.33 2.45
CA LYS A 50 -8.06 -7.00 1.63
C LYS A 50 -8.34 -7.08 0.13
N LEU A 51 -7.59 -6.30 -0.65
CA LEU A 51 -7.49 -6.45 -2.11
C LEU A 51 -6.25 -7.27 -2.45
N LEU A 52 -6.44 -8.44 -3.06
CA LEU A 52 -5.35 -9.30 -3.50
C LEU A 52 -5.02 -9.03 -4.96
N ALA A 53 -3.80 -8.57 -5.26
CA ALA A 53 -3.37 -8.35 -6.64
C ALA A 53 -3.30 -9.67 -7.44
N SER A 54 -3.38 -9.56 -8.76
CA SER A 54 -3.06 -10.69 -9.65
C SER A 54 -1.66 -11.26 -9.34
N GLY A 55 -1.52 -12.58 -9.37
CA GLY A 55 -0.26 -13.26 -9.04
C GLY A 55 0.02 -13.44 -7.54
N SER A 56 -0.80 -12.89 -6.64
CA SER A 56 -0.67 -13.11 -5.19
C SER A 56 -0.84 -14.59 -4.83
N ILE A 57 -0.08 -15.07 -3.85
CA ILE A 57 -0.19 -16.45 -3.32
C ILE A 57 -1.02 -16.43 -2.04
N VAL A 58 -2.01 -17.32 -1.96
CA VAL A 58 -2.81 -17.55 -0.75
C VAL A 58 -2.73 -19.02 -0.33
N ARG A 59 -2.78 -19.27 0.97
CA ARG A 59 -2.80 -20.62 1.54
C ARG A 59 -4.25 -21.04 1.77
N LEU A 60 -4.62 -22.24 1.33
CA LEU A 60 -5.93 -22.81 1.61
C LEU A 60 -6.08 -23.12 3.10
N ILE A 61 -7.23 -22.74 3.66
CA ILE A 61 -7.65 -23.07 5.03
C ILE A 61 -8.80 -24.08 4.97
N ASP A 62 -9.89 -23.71 4.29
CA ASP A 62 -11.07 -24.54 4.14
C ASP A 62 -11.69 -24.40 2.75
N SER A 63 -12.27 -25.49 2.25
CA SER A 63 -12.94 -25.53 0.95
C SER A 63 -14.29 -26.24 0.98
N SER A 64 -14.91 -26.32 2.16
CA SER A 64 -16.14 -27.08 2.44
C SER A 64 -17.42 -26.43 1.91
N ASN A 65 -17.40 -25.12 1.60
CA ASN A 65 -18.58 -24.41 1.10
C ASN A 65 -19.11 -25.02 -0.22
N PRO A 66 -20.43 -24.94 -0.45
CA PRO A 66 -21.05 -25.48 -1.64
C PRO A 66 -20.64 -24.72 -2.91
N VAL A 67 -20.73 -25.41 -4.05
CA VAL A 67 -20.57 -24.79 -5.36
C VAL A 67 -21.79 -23.92 -5.65
N ILE A 68 -21.55 -22.66 -6.00
CA ILE A 68 -22.55 -21.67 -6.38
C ILE A 68 -22.22 -21.07 -7.74
N SER A 69 -23.17 -20.30 -8.30
CA SER A 69 -22.95 -19.49 -9.49
C SER A 69 -22.97 -18.00 -9.14
N LEU A 70 -21.87 -17.30 -9.38
CA LEU A 70 -21.76 -15.85 -9.22
C LEU A 70 -21.45 -15.21 -10.57
N ASN A 71 -22.28 -14.29 -11.04
CA ASN A 71 -22.09 -13.61 -12.34
C ASN A 71 -21.79 -14.57 -13.50
N LYS A 72 -22.58 -15.66 -13.59
CA LYS A 72 -22.42 -16.76 -14.58
C LYS A 72 -21.13 -17.60 -14.45
N LYS A 73 -20.33 -17.39 -13.40
CA LYS A 73 -19.15 -18.19 -13.09
C LYS A 73 -19.47 -19.22 -12.01
N LYS A 74 -19.15 -20.48 -12.25
CA LYS A 74 -19.31 -21.57 -11.27
C LYS A 74 -18.04 -21.69 -10.43
N GLY A 75 -18.21 -21.89 -9.13
CA GLY A 75 -17.11 -22.03 -8.17
C GLY A 75 -17.64 -22.12 -6.74
N LYS A 76 -16.75 -22.11 -5.76
CA LYS A 76 -17.07 -22.08 -4.34
C LYS A 76 -16.32 -20.95 -3.63
N TRP A 77 -16.91 -20.47 -2.55
CA TRP A 77 -16.16 -19.67 -1.59
C TRP A 77 -15.19 -20.60 -0.85
N ILE A 78 -13.93 -20.23 -0.79
CA ILE A 78 -12.94 -20.96 0.00
C ILE A 78 -12.32 -20.03 1.01
N GLU A 79 -12.06 -20.53 2.21
CA GLU A 79 -11.32 -19.80 3.22
C GLU A 79 -9.83 -19.93 2.90
N VAL A 80 -9.15 -18.79 2.84
CA VAL A 80 -7.72 -18.70 2.57
C VAL A 80 -7.04 -17.79 3.57
N GLU A 81 -5.72 -17.94 3.68
CA GLU A 81 -4.86 -17.05 4.44
C GLU A 81 -3.85 -16.36 3.52
N TYR A 82 -3.77 -15.04 3.66
CA TYR A 82 -2.77 -14.19 3.05
C TYR A 82 -1.96 -13.49 4.16
N LEU A 83 -0.77 -14.04 4.48
CA LEU A 83 0.16 -13.53 5.50
C LEU A 83 -0.50 -13.12 6.83
N GLY A 84 -1.26 -14.03 7.45
CA GLY A 84 -1.93 -13.79 8.72
C GLY A 84 -3.37 -13.27 8.59
N THR A 85 -3.74 -12.62 7.48
CA THR A 85 -5.13 -12.25 7.20
C THR A 85 -5.89 -13.46 6.67
N LYS A 86 -6.94 -13.89 7.37
CA LYS A 86 -7.85 -14.94 6.90
C LYS A 86 -9.11 -14.31 6.29
N GLY A 87 -9.70 -15.01 5.33
CA GLY A 87 -10.98 -14.62 4.77
C GLY A 87 -11.38 -15.52 3.61
N PHE A 88 -12.46 -15.14 2.94
CA PHE A 88 -13.06 -15.92 1.87
C PHE A 88 -12.78 -15.28 0.51
N VAL A 89 -12.46 -16.12 -0.47
CA VAL A 89 -12.35 -15.77 -1.87
C VAL A 89 -13.15 -16.74 -2.73
N PHE A 90 -13.58 -16.31 -3.91
CA PHE A 90 -14.26 -17.20 -4.85
C PHE A 90 -13.23 -17.92 -5.74
N ASP A 91 -13.15 -19.24 -5.62
CA ASP A 91 -12.08 -20.07 -6.17
C ASP A 91 -11.95 -20.04 -7.70
N TYR A 92 -13.01 -19.64 -8.41
CA TYR A 92 -12.97 -19.38 -9.85
C TYR A 92 -11.83 -18.43 -10.23
N TYR A 93 -11.48 -17.48 -9.36
CA TYR A 93 -10.41 -16.50 -9.55
C TYR A 93 -9.03 -16.99 -9.10
N LEU A 94 -8.89 -18.28 -8.84
CA LEU A 94 -7.65 -18.91 -8.42
C LEU A 94 -7.16 -19.94 -9.44
N THR A 95 -5.87 -20.24 -9.36
CA THR A 95 -5.24 -21.40 -9.99
C THR A 95 -4.33 -22.08 -8.98
N SER A 96 -4.24 -23.41 -9.03
CA SER A 96 -3.35 -24.15 -8.12
C SER A 96 -1.90 -23.69 -8.33
N ALA A 97 -1.20 -23.41 -7.24
CA ALA A 97 0.23 -23.12 -7.26
C ALA A 97 1.01 -24.43 -7.14
N LYS A 98 2.11 -24.57 -7.88
CA LYS A 98 2.98 -25.75 -7.80
C LYS A 98 3.89 -25.62 -6.58
N SER A 99 4.13 -26.71 -5.84
CA SER A 99 4.91 -26.72 -4.59
C SER A 99 6.34 -26.15 -4.72
N LEU A 100 6.94 -26.20 -5.92
CA LEU A 100 8.27 -25.64 -6.21
C LEU A 100 8.26 -24.13 -6.58
N ASP A 101 7.12 -23.44 -6.43
CA ASP A 101 7.01 -22.00 -6.70
C ASP A 101 7.86 -21.21 -5.68
N SER A 102 8.78 -20.37 -6.17
CA SER A 102 9.68 -19.60 -5.30
C SER A 102 8.89 -18.66 -4.38
N LEU A 103 7.68 -18.24 -4.79
CA LEU A 103 6.77 -17.45 -3.96
C LEU A 103 6.24 -18.24 -2.76
N ILE A 104 5.93 -19.54 -2.90
CA ILE A 104 5.49 -20.36 -1.76
C ILE A 104 6.63 -20.49 -0.74
N SER A 105 7.84 -20.72 -1.24
CA SER A 105 9.03 -20.79 -0.39
C SER A 105 9.26 -19.48 0.37
N TYR A 106 9.12 -18.34 -0.31
CA TYR A 106 9.28 -17.02 0.31
C TYR A 106 8.14 -16.69 1.28
N TYR A 107 6.88 -16.96 0.92
CA TYR A 107 5.73 -16.85 1.83
C TYR A 107 5.96 -17.65 3.12
N THR A 108 6.40 -18.90 2.98
CA THR A 108 6.65 -19.79 4.12
C THR A 108 7.82 -19.29 4.96
N PHE A 109 8.85 -18.71 4.33
CA PHE A 109 9.94 -18.05 5.03
C PHE A 109 9.44 -16.86 5.86
N LEU A 110 8.65 -15.95 5.27
CA LEU A 110 8.08 -14.80 5.97
C LEU A 110 7.22 -15.22 7.17
N LYS A 111 6.42 -16.29 7.04
CA LYS A 111 5.61 -16.84 8.13
C LYS A 111 6.41 -17.36 9.33
N LYS A 112 7.70 -17.67 9.15
CA LYS A 112 8.60 -18.10 10.23
C LYS A 112 9.29 -16.93 10.93
N LEU A 113 9.25 -15.74 10.33
CA LEU A 113 9.83 -14.54 10.93
C LEU A 113 8.88 -13.96 11.95
N ASN A 114 9.44 -13.40 13.02
CA ASN A 114 8.71 -12.60 14.01
C ASN A 114 8.58 -11.15 13.51
N PRO A 115 7.39 -10.66 13.11
CA PRO A 115 7.21 -9.28 12.66
C PRO A 115 7.43 -8.23 13.76
N SER A 116 7.37 -8.62 15.03
CA SER A 116 7.71 -7.73 16.16
C SER A 116 9.21 -7.53 16.37
N GLU A 117 10.06 -8.04 15.47
CA GLU A 117 11.52 -7.85 15.51
C GLU A 117 12.01 -7.09 14.29
N LEU A 118 12.68 -5.97 14.49
CA LEU A 118 13.25 -5.19 13.39
C LEU A 118 14.26 -6.00 12.56
N SER A 119 14.97 -6.95 13.18
CA SER A 119 15.89 -7.86 12.47
C SER A 119 15.19 -8.75 11.44
N SER A 120 13.91 -9.07 11.65
CA SER A 120 13.10 -9.86 10.73
C SER A 120 12.79 -9.10 9.45
N VAL A 121 12.61 -7.79 9.52
CA VAL A 121 12.46 -6.94 8.32
C VAL A 121 13.69 -7.02 7.42
N ALA A 122 14.88 -6.88 8.01
CA ALA A 122 16.14 -7.01 7.27
C ALA A 122 16.31 -8.40 6.64
N LYS A 123 15.95 -9.47 7.36
CA LYS A 123 15.97 -10.85 6.87
C LYS A 123 14.98 -11.05 5.71
N ALA A 124 13.75 -10.55 5.83
CA ALA A 124 12.73 -10.59 4.79
C ALA A 124 13.23 -9.94 3.50
N ARG A 125 13.73 -8.69 3.59
CA ARG A 125 14.33 -7.98 2.45
C ARG A 125 15.48 -8.76 1.81
N SER A 126 16.41 -9.24 2.63
CA SER A 126 17.58 -9.97 2.13
C SER A 126 17.17 -11.23 1.36
N GLU A 127 16.18 -11.97 1.87
CA GLU A 127 15.70 -13.18 1.22
C GLU A 127 14.94 -12.87 -0.07
N PHE A 128 14.18 -11.77 -0.12
CA PHE A 128 13.58 -11.25 -1.36
C PHE A 128 14.65 -10.98 -2.42
N SER A 129 15.65 -10.15 -2.11
CA SER A 129 16.70 -9.77 -3.07
C SER A 129 17.54 -10.96 -3.53
N LYS A 130 17.74 -11.96 -2.66
CA LYS A 130 18.45 -13.19 -2.99
C LYS A 130 17.67 -14.11 -3.92
N LYS A 131 16.36 -14.27 -3.71
CA LYS A 131 15.52 -15.22 -4.47
C LYS A 131 14.98 -14.66 -5.78
N PHE A 132 14.64 -13.37 -5.83
CA PHE A 132 13.88 -12.79 -6.94
C PHE A 132 14.72 -11.79 -7.72
N SER A 133 15.28 -12.24 -8.84
CA SER A 133 15.99 -11.35 -9.76
C SER A 133 15.04 -10.39 -10.47
N PRO A 134 15.49 -9.20 -10.92
CA PRO A 134 14.66 -8.25 -11.66
C PRO A 134 13.93 -8.77 -12.90
N LYS A 135 14.40 -9.87 -13.48
CA LYS A 135 13.81 -10.51 -14.66
C LYS A 135 12.77 -11.57 -14.31
N SER A 136 12.63 -11.93 -13.03
CA SER A 136 11.64 -12.93 -12.61
C SER A 136 10.24 -12.35 -12.70
N SER A 137 9.32 -13.10 -13.32
CA SER A 137 7.89 -12.80 -13.38
C SER A 137 7.21 -12.82 -12.00
N GLU A 138 7.87 -13.39 -10.99
CA GLU A 138 7.38 -13.48 -9.62
C GLU A 138 7.83 -12.31 -8.74
N SER A 139 8.75 -11.47 -9.21
CA SER A 139 9.36 -10.42 -8.38
C SER A 139 8.34 -9.44 -7.83
N GLU A 140 7.33 -9.07 -8.62
CA GLU A 140 6.28 -8.16 -8.16
C GLU A 140 5.45 -8.79 -7.05
N SER A 141 4.97 -10.02 -7.25
CA SER A 141 4.23 -10.78 -6.22
C SER A 141 5.06 -11.00 -4.95
N ALA A 142 6.35 -11.31 -5.10
CA ALA A 142 7.25 -11.47 -3.97
C ALA A 142 7.45 -10.16 -3.21
N PHE A 143 7.57 -9.04 -3.91
CA PHE A 143 7.69 -7.74 -3.26
C PHE A 143 6.40 -7.34 -2.55
N ARG A 144 5.22 -7.72 -3.08
CA ARG A 144 3.94 -7.55 -2.37
C ARG A 144 3.91 -8.34 -1.07
N LEU A 145 4.38 -9.60 -1.08
CA LEU A 145 4.52 -10.38 0.15
C LEU A 145 5.48 -9.72 1.15
N PHE A 146 6.58 -9.15 0.68
CA PHE A 146 7.50 -8.36 1.51
C PHE A 146 6.80 -7.14 2.12
N ARG A 147 6.10 -6.33 1.30
CA ARG A 147 5.33 -5.15 1.74
C ARG A 147 4.28 -5.51 2.78
N GLU A 148 3.60 -6.64 2.61
CA GLU A 148 2.58 -7.12 3.56
C GLU A 148 3.17 -7.57 4.89
N PHE A 149 4.33 -8.22 4.85
CA PHE A 149 5.10 -8.50 6.06
C PHE A 149 5.55 -7.20 6.74
N MET A 150 5.97 -6.19 5.97
CA MET A 150 6.34 -4.87 6.49
C MET A 150 5.19 -4.16 7.19
N LEU A 151 3.99 -4.15 6.60
CA LEU A 151 2.80 -3.56 7.21
C LEU A 151 2.45 -4.23 8.54
N SER A 152 2.60 -5.56 8.61
CA SER A 152 2.43 -6.32 9.85
C SER A 152 3.50 -5.94 10.89
N ALA A 153 4.75 -5.76 10.45
CA ALA A 153 5.84 -5.35 11.32
C ALA A 153 5.64 -3.93 11.86
N ILE A 154 5.22 -2.98 11.03
CA ILE A 154 4.91 -1.59 11.43
C ILE A 154 3.91 -1.58 12.58
N SER A 155 2.77 -2.27 12.44
CA SER A 155 1.73 -2.31 13.47
C SER A 155 2.21 -2.88 14.81
N LEU A 156 3.12 -3.86 14.78
CA LEU A 156 3.61 -4.51 16.00
C LEU A 156 4.80 -3.79 16.64
N LEU A 157 5.67 -3.19 15.82
CA LEU A 157 6.83 -2.43 16.27
C LEU A 157 6.40 -1.08 16.83
N ASP A 158 5.36 -0.46 16.27
CA ASP A 158 4.75 0.77 16.81
C ASP A 158 4.65 0.73 18.34
N ASN A 159 3.93 -0.26 18.89
CA ASN A 159 3.74 -0.41 20.34
C ASN A 159 5.07 -0.48 21.14
N GLN A 160 6.13 -1.01 20.54
CA GLN A 160 7.43 -1.15 21.20
C GLN A 160 8.24 0.15 21.17
N TYR A 161 8.14 0.91 20.09
CA TYR A 161 8.97 2.09 19.85
C TYR A 161 8.28 3.40 20.26
N ARG A 162 6.95 3.41 20.39
CA ARG A 162 6.15 4.60 20.74
C ARG A 162 6.64 5.28 22.02
N GLN A 163 6.80 4.53 23.12
CA GLN A 163 7.29 5.11 24.37
C GLN A 163 8.70 5.68 24.21
N LYS A 164 9.60 4.92 23.58
CA LYS A 164 11.00 5.33 23.34
C LYS A 164 11.10 6.62 22.52
N LEU A 165 10.22 6.79 21.52
CA LEU A 165 10.16 7.99 20.70
C LEU A 165 9.51 9.17 21.44
N SER A 166 8.48 8.91 22.25
CA SER A 166 7.83 9.92 23.09
C SER A 166 8.82 10.54 24.09
N ASP A 167 9.65 9.71 24.72
CA ASP A 167 10.71 10.17 25.64
C ASP A 167 11.77 11.05 24.94
N ALA A 168 11.90 10.91 23.62
CA ALA A 168 12.82 11.66 22.76
C ALA A 168 12.13 12.74 21.91
N TYR A 169 10.92 13.16 22.29
CA TYR A 169 10.14 14.13 21.53
C TYR A 169 10.93 15.41 21.22
N GLY A 170 10.82 15.89 19.97
CA GLY A 170 11.55 17.06 19.45
C GLY A 170 12.95 16.76 18.90
N ASP A 171 13.52 15.58 19.16
CA ASP A 171 14.76 15.12 18.54
C ASP A 171 14.48 14.33 17.24
N PHE A 172 14.25 15.07 16.15
CA PHE A 172 13.97 14.46 14.85
C PHE A 172 15.19 13.79 14.19
N GLN A 173 16.37 13.90 14.79
CA GLN A 173 17.59 13.21 14.35
C GLN A 173 17.92 12.00 15.23
N ASN A 174 16.99 11.59 16.09
CA ASN A 174 17.17 10.50 17.03
C ASN A 174 17.64 9.21 16.34
N ALA A 175 18.60 8.52 16.97
CA ALA A 175 19.14 7.26 16.45
C ALA A 175 18.05 6.20 16.18
N THR A 176 16.96 6.22 16.95
CA THR A 176 15.81 5.32 16.77
C THR A 176 15.07 5.61 15.46
N ILE A 177 14.83 6.88 15.12
CA ILE A 177 14.20 7.26 13.84
C ILE A 177 15.08 6.80 12.68
N GLN A 178 16.40 7.02 12.78
CA GLN A 178 17.33 6.57 11.74
C GLN A 178 17.37 5.03 11.60
N GLU A 179 17.29 4.31 12.71
CA GLU A 179 17.22 2.85 12.73
C GLU A 179 15.93 2.33 12.06
N LEU A 180 14.79 2.93 12.38
CA LEU A 180 13.50 2.61 11.76
C LEU A 180 13.53 2.90 10.24
N ASN A 181 14.02 4.08 9.83
CA ASN A 181 14.10 4.46 8.43
C ASN A 181 14.99 3.51 7.61
N LYS A 182 16.12 3.06 8.19
CA LYS A 182 17.01 2.05 7.58
C LYS A 182 16.34 0.69 7.37
N ASN A 183 15.22 0.46 8.03
CA ASN A 183 14.42 -0.75 7.92
C ASN A 183 13.05 -0.47 7.28
N GLY A 184 12.87 0.66 6.59
CA GLY A 184 11.66 0.93 5.82
C GLY A 184 10.45 1.38 6.64
N ILE A 185 10.66 1.82 7.88
CA ILE A 185 9.60 2.33 8.76
C ILE A 185 9.86 3.81 9.02
N SER A 186 8.90 4.66 8.70
CA SER A 186 8.92 6.07 9.06
C SER A 186 8.14 6.26 10.35
N ALA A 187 8.68 7.05 11.27
CA ALA A 187 7.96 7.53 12.44
C ALA A 187 7.83 9.05 12.35
N SER A 188 6.63 9.54 12.10
CA SER A 188 6.31 10.97 12.00
C SER A 188 5.42 11.38 13.15
N PHE A 189 5.74 12.47 13.82
CA PHE A 189 4.89 12.99 14.88
C PHE A 189 3.73 13.77 14.29
N CYS A 190 2.50 13.40 14.64
CA CYS A 190 1.28 14.09 14.26
C CYS A 190 0.19 13.96 15.34
N GLU A 191 -0.61 15.02 15.54
CA GLU A 191 -1.75 15.01 16.49
C GLU A 191 -1.38 14.60 17.94
N GLY A 192 -0.17 14.97 18.38
CA GLY A 192 0.28 14.68 19.73
C GLY A 192 0.90 13.29 19.91
N ASP A 193 1.04 12.50 18.84
CA ASP A 193 1.61 11.15 18.91
C ASP A 193 2.46 10.79 17.67
N PHE A 194 3.19 9.68 17.72
CA PHE A 194 3.90 9.16 16.55
C PHE A 194 2.99 8.29 15.68
N GLU A 195 2.94 8.61 14.39
CA GLU A 195 2.39 7.73 13.37
C GLU A 195 3.54 6.92 12.76
N PHE A 196 3.35 5.60 12.67
CA PHE A 196 4.29 4.70 12.01
C PHE A 196 3.73 4.27 10.67
N ILE A 197 4.45 4.59 9.60
CA ILE A 197 4.04 4.30 8.22
C ILE A 197 5.21 3.72 7.42
N GLU A 198 4.92 3.27 6.21
CA GLU A 198 5.96 2.81 5.28
C GLU A 198 6.91 3.98 4.91
N TYR A 199 8.22 3.77 5.07
CA TYR A 199 9.21 4.73 4.58
C TYR A 199 9.49 4.48 3.09
N LEU A 200 8.64 5.02 2.21
CA LEU A 200 8.66 4.72 0.77
C LEU A 200 10.02 4.91 0.06
N PRO A 201 10.88 5.89 0.41
CA PRO A 201 12.22 5.99 -0.18
C PRO A 201 13.06 4.71 -0.04
N PHE A 202 12.91 3.98 1.07
CA PHE A 202 13.56 2.67 1.26
C PHE A 202 13.09 1.63 0.25
N TYR A 203 11.80 1.61 -0.08
CA TYR A 203 11.22 0.69 -1.04
C TYR A 203 11.69 1.02 -2.45
N VAL A 204 11.71 2.31 -2.81
CA VAL A 204 12.20 2.79 -4.11
C VAL A 204 13.66 2.38 -4.33
N GLU A 205 14.52 2.49 -3.32
CA GLU A 205 15.91 2.04 -3.41
C GLU A 205 16.04 0.52 -3.62
N ILE A 206 15.25 -0.30 -2.90
CA ILE A 206 15.21 -1.76 -3.13
C ILE A 206 14.77 -2.09 -4.56
N LEU A 207 13.81 -1.32 -5.07
CA LEU A 207 13.19 -1.55 -6.37
C LEU A 207 13.96 -0.93 -7.55
N LYS A 208 15.06 -0.22 -7.31
CA LYS A 208 15.88 0.40 -8.34
C LYS A 208 16.21 -0.54 -9.53
N PRO A 209 16.60 -1.81 -9.35
CA PRO A 209 16.89 -2.70 -10.48
C PRO A 209 15.65 -3.32 -11.13
N TYR A 210 14.45 -3.19 -10.55
CA TYR A 210 13.19 -3.80 -11.03
C TYR A 210 12.39 -2.83 -11.94
N ASN A 211 11.44 -3.36 -12.73
CA ASN A 211 10.63 -2.55 -13.68
C ASN A 211 9.16 -3.00 -13.81
N PHE A 212 8.54 -3.44 -12.72
CA PHE A 212 7.14 -3.86 -12.71
C PHE A 212 6.18 -2.70 -12.33
N PRO A 213 4.88 -2.77 -12.67
CA PRO A 213 3.90 -1.71 -12.38
C PRO A 213 3.89 -1.20 -10.94
N LEU A 214 3.90 -2.09 -9.94
CA LEU A 214 3.96 -1.72 -8.52
C LEU A 214 5.06 -0.71 -8.19
N LYS A 215 6.26 -0.86 -8.77
CA LYS A 215 7.37 0.09 -8.54
C LYS A 215 6.97 1.51 -8.91
N LYS A 216 6.37 1.68 -10.10
CA LYS A 216 5.97 2.99 -10.61
C LYS A 216 4.91 3.63 -9.71
N SER A 217 4.01 2.82 -9.16
CA SER A 217 3.02 3.30 -8.19
C SER A 217 3.69 3.76 -6.89
N LEU A 218 4.63 2.97 -6.34
CA LEU A 218 5.35 3.33 -5.11
C LEU A 218 6.24 4.56 -5.28
N GLU A 219 6.90 4.72 -6.43
CA GLU A 219 7.63 5.95 -6.78
C GLU A 219 6.70 7.16 -6.77
N LEU A 220 5.53 7.05 -7.39
CA LEU A 220 4.55 8.13 -7.38
C LEU A 220 3.98 8.42 -5.98
N ILE A 221 3.65 7.40 -5.19
CA ILE A 221 3.17 7.59 -3.81
C ILE A 221 4.28 8.27 -2.99
N SER A 222 5.55 7.86 -3.16
CA SER A 222 6.69 8.50 -2.49
C SER A 222 6.86 9.97 -2.87
N GLU A 223 6.61 10.32 -4.12
CA GLU A 223 6.83 11.68 -4.63
C GLU A 223 5.62 12.62 -4.42
N ALA A 224 4.40 12.09 -4.45
CA ALA A 224 3.16 12.88 -4.52
C ALA A 224 2.04 12.42 -3.58
N GLY A 225 2.10 11.18 -3.08
CA GLY A 225 1.13 10.61 -2.15
C GLY A 225 1.54 10.65 -0.68
N GLY A 226 2.75 11.11 -0.36
CA GLY A 226 3.19 11.27 1.02
C GLY A 226 2.33 12.26 1.80
N SER A 227 2.36 12.13 3.14
CA SER A 227 1.59 13.00 4.04
C SER A 227 1.73 14.47 3.65
N TYR A 228 0.59 15.15 3.56
CA TYR A 228 0.48 16.57 3.23
C TYR A 228 -0.28 17.35 4.30
N ALA A 229 -0.83 16.63 5.28
CA ALA A 229 -1.69 17.14 6.31
C ALA A 229 -1.35 16.49 7.64
N CYS A 230 -1.43 17.29 8.70
CA CYS A 230 -1.27 16.84 10.07
C CYS A 230 -2.01 17.78 11.01
N ASP A 231 -2.63 17.24 12.06
CA ASP A 231 -3.40 18.01 13.05
C ASP A 231 -4.41 18.93 12.36
N ALA A 232 -5.23 18.32 11.49
CA ALA A 232 -6.19 19.01 10.63
C ALA A 232 -5.63 20.26 9.88
N GLY A 233 -4.33 20.28 9.59
CA GLY A 233 -3.66 21.39 8.91
C GLY A 233 -2.91 20.90 7.68
N ILE A 234 -2.99 21.65 6.58
CA ILE A 234 -2.28 21.37 5.33
C ILE A 234 -0.90 22.02 5.42
N HIS A 235 0.17 21.22 5.33
CA HIS A 235 1.55 21.70 5.48
C HIS A 235 2.34 21.78 4.15
N ILE A 236 1.64 21.63 3.02
CA ILE A 236 2.19 21.89 1.67
C ILE A 236 1.52 23.13 1.09
N SER A 237 2.17 23.80 0.11
CA SER A 237 1.51 24.90 -0.58
C SER A 237 0.35 24.40 -1.45
N TRP A 238 -0.62 25.26 -1.70
CA TRP A 238 -1.76 24.95 -2.58
C TRP A 238 -1.30 24.63 -4.01
N GLU A 239 -0.23 25.26 -4.46
CA GLU A 239 0.39 24.96 -5.75
C GLU A 239 1.03 23.56 -5.80
N GLU A 240 1.68 23.13 -4.71
CA GLU A 240 2.18 21.76 -4.59
C GLU A 240 1.02 20.76 -4.58
N MET A 241 -0.06 21.04 -3.85
CA MET A 241 -1.27 20.21 -3.85
C MET A 241 -1.87 20.06 -5.25
N ARG A 242 -2.01 21.17 -6.00
CA ARG A 242 -2.45 21.16 -7.40
C ARG A 242 -1.56 20.29 -8.29
N LYS A 243 -0.23 20.42 -8.16
CA LYS A 243 0.73 19.59 -8.90
C LYS A 243 0.58 18.11 -8.57
N ARG A 244 0.40 17.75 -7.29
CA ARG A 244 0.16 16.36 -6.86
C ARG A 244 -1.11 15.78 -7.46
N ILE A 245 -2.23 16.50 -7.40
CA ILE A 245 -3.51 16.11 -8.02
C ILE A 245 -3.29 15.72 -9.49
N THR A 246 -2.65 16.62 -10.25
CA THR A 246 -2.52 16.46 -11.70
C THR A 246 -1.52 15.38 -12.08
N LYS A 247 -0.46 15.21 -11.29
CA LYS A 247 0.51 14.14 -11.45
C LYS A 247 -0.11 12.76 -11.19
N ILE A 248 -0.92 12.63 -10.14
CA ILE A 248 -1.64 11.39 -9.83
C ILE A 248 -2.68 11.08 -10.90
N GLU A 249 -3.47 12.06 -11.35
CA GLU A 249 -4.42 11.88 -12.45
C GLU A 249 -3.75 11.38 -13.74
N ALA A 250 -2.65 12.04 -14.14
CA ALA A 250 -1.94 11.68 -15.36
C ALA A 250 -1.34 10.26 -15.30
N PHE A 251 -0.98 9.80 -14.10
CA PHE A 251 -0.51 8.43 -13.87
C PHE A 251 -1.66 7.42 -13.98
N LEU A 252 -2.77 7.65 -13.28
CA LEU A 252 -3.91 6.74 -13.24
C LEU A 252 -4.51 6.48 -14.62
N VAL A 253 -4.49 7.47 -15.53
CA VAL A 253 -4.94 7.30 -16.92
C VAL A 253 -4.12 6.25 -17.69
N LYS A 254 -2.85 6.05 -17.33
CA LYS A 254 -1.89 5.21 -18.08
C LYS A 254 -1.66 3.84 -17.46
N GLN A 255 -2.14 3.60 -16.25
CA GLN A 255 -1.74 2.44 -15.45
C GLN A 255 -2.89 1.44 -15.32
N PRO A 256 -2.58 0.13 -15.34
CA PRO A 256 -3.60 -0.89 -15.16
C PRO A 256 -4.19 -0.82 -13.74
N ARG A 257 -5.46 -1.21 -13.61
CA ARG A 257 -6.10 -1.32 -12.31
C ARG A 257 -5.42 -2.36 -11.45
N SER A 258 -5.09 -1.95 -10.24
CA SER A 258 -4.39 -2.71 -9.21
C SER A 258 -4.78 -2.17 -7.83
N PRO A 259 -4.47 -2.87 -6.73
CA PRO A 259 -4.64 -2.33 -5.38
C PRO A 259 -3.97 -0.96 -5.19
N GLU A 260 -2.78 -0.72 -5.75
CA GLU A 260 -2.08 0.56 -5.59
C GLU A 260 -2.69 1.70 -6.39
N THR A 261 -3.23 1.42 -7.59
CA THR A 261 -3.96 2.46 -8.32
C THR A 261 -5.26 2.82 -7.61
N PHE A 262 -5.87 1.89 -6.87
CA PHE A 262 -7.02 2.18 -6.01
C PHE A 262 -6.62 3.07 -4.83
N GLU A 263 -5.49 2.79 -4.16
CA GLU A 263 -4.91 3.65 -3.12
C GLU A 263 -4.61 5.07 -3.63
N LEU A 264 -4.05 5.19 -4.84
CA LEU A 264 -3.80 6.47 -5.50
C LEU A 264 -5.10 7.21 -5.90
N GLU A 265 -6.15 6.48 -6.29
CA GLU A 265 -7.47 7.08 -6.57
C GLU A 265 -8.08 7.70 -5.30
N GLU A 266 -7.97 7.03 -4.15
CA GLU A 266 -8.41 7.57 -2.86
C GLU A 266 -7.55 8.77 -2.44
N THR A 267 -6.22 8.68 -2.58
CA THR A 267 -5.32 9.80 -2.29
C THR A 267 -5.65 11.03 -3.14
N LEU A 268 -5.90 10.83 -4.44
CA LEU A 268 -6.33 11.88 -5.36
C LEU A 268 -7.68 12.49 -4.95
N ARG A 269 -8.63 11.66 -4.50
CA ARG A 269 -9.93 12.12 -4.01
C ARG A 269 -9.77 13.01 -2.77
N SER A 270 -8.93 12.60 -1.81
CA SER A 270 -8.63 13.37 -0.60
C SER A 270 -7.93 14.69 -0.93
N LEU A 271 -6.86 14.67 -1.74
CA LEU A 271 -6.17 15.89 -2.17
C LEU A 271 -7.12 16.88 -2.83
N MET A 272 -8.00 16.41 -3.72
CA MET A 272 -8.97 17.31 -4.38
C MET A 272 -10.04 17.82 -3.42
N SER A 273 -10.49 17.00 -2.46
CA SER A 273 -11.42 17.40 -1.42
C SER A 273 -10.83 18.54 -0.58
N ASP A 274 -9.62 18.34 -0.07
CA ASP A 274 -8.94 19.30 0.79
C ASP A 274 -8.52 20.54 0.01
N TYR A 275 -8.20 20.40 -1.28
CA TYR A 275 -7.94 21.53 -2.18
C TYR A 275 -9.12 22.52 -2.28
N VAL A 276 -10.37 22.06 -2.13
CA VAL A 276 -11.57 22.91 -2.27
C VAL A 276 -12.35 23.15 -0.98
N LEU A 277 -12.08 22.40 0.07
CA LEU A 277 -12.70 22.55 1.39
C LEU A 277 -11.74 23.15 2.42
N GLY A 278 -10.43 22.94 2.24
CA GLY A 278 -9.43 23.16 3.28
C GLY A 278 -9.60 22.18 4.43
N MET A 279 -8.90 22.46 5.51
CA MET A 279 -9.03 21.75 6.79
C MET A 279 -9.22 22.76 7.92
N ASP A 280 -9.56 22.29 9.12
CA ASP A 280 -9.91 23.15 10.25
C ASP A 280 -8.79 24.13 10.62
N ASN A 281 -7.54 23.65 10.64
CA ASN A 281 -6.35 24.47 10.94
C ASN A 281 -5.72 25.10 9.69
N THR A 282 -6.27 24.86 8.50
CA THR A 282 -5.85 25.51 7.26
C THR A 282 -7.07 25.75 6.35
N PRO A 283 -7.97 26.66 6.76
CA PRO A 283 -9.20 26.90 6.03
C PRO A 283 -8.93 27.60 4.71
N ILE A 284 -9.82 27.40 3.74
CA ILE A 284 -9.71 28.09 2.45
C ILE A 284 -10.14 29.56 2.48
N CYS A 285 -10.85 29.97 3.52
CA CYS A 285 -11.39 31.31 3.68
C CYS A 285 -10.84 31.94 4.95
N ASP A 286 -10.54 33.23 4.86
CA ASP A 286 -10.10 34.05 5.98
C ASP A 286 -11.20 34.11 7.05
N PHE A 287 -10.81 33.94 8.32
CA PHE A 287 -11.76 33.83 9.43
C PHE A 287 -12.58 35.09 9.68
N GLN A 288 -12.04 36.28 9.33
CA GLN A 288 -12.70 37.55 9.62
C GLN A 288 -13.64 37.97 8.49
N THR A 289 -13.17 37.84 7.25
CA THR A 289 -13.88 38.31 6.06
C THR A 289 -14.74 37.23 5.41
N ASN A 290 -14.46 35.96 5.73
CA ASN A 290 -15.00 34.77 5.08
C ASN A 290 -14.76 34.75 3.56
N VAL A 291 -13.71 35.45 3.09
CA VAL A 291 -13.30 35.51 1.69
C VAL A 291 -12.18 34.50 1.44
N VAL A 292 -12.15 33.88 0.26
CA VAL A 292 -11.08 32.95 -0.13
C VAL A 292 -9.73 33.67 -0.06
N ILE A 293 -8.76 33.04 0.60
CA ILE A 293 -7.41 33.58 0.80
C ILE A 293 -6.72 33.76 -0.56
N ASP A 294 -5.94 34.84 -0.72
CA ASP A 294 -5.35 35.21 -2.01
C ASP A 294 -4.47 34.11 -2.61
N GLU A 295 -3.63 33.46 -1.81
CA GLU A 295 -2.78 32.33 -2.25
C GLU A 295 -3.62 31.20 -2.89
N ILE A 296 -4.76 30.90 -2.29
CA ILE A 296 -5.69 29.85 -2.74
C ILE A 296 -6.38 30.30 -4.03
N ASN A 297 -6.80 31.56 -4.10
CA ASN A 297 -7.40 32.12 -5.29
C ASN A 297 -6.41 32.12 -6.47
N LEU A 298 -5.12 32.37 -6.23
CA LEU A 298 -4.04 32.23 -7.21
C LEU A 298 -3.90 30.78 -7.68
N SER A 299 -3.83 29.83 -6.77
CA SER A 299 -3.76 28.40 -7.12
C SER A 299 -5.00 27.95 -7.91
N TYR A 300 -6.18 28.43 -7.55
CA TYR A 300 -7.42 28.20 -8.29
C TYR A 300 -7.37 28.74 -9.72
N GLN A 301 -6.84 29.94 -9.93
CA GLN A 301 -6.66 30.50 -11.28
C GLN A 301 -5.70 29.64 -12.12
N LEU A 302 -4.63 29.12 -11.52
CA LEU A 302 -3.72 28.19 -12.19
C LEU A 302 -4.43 26.87 -12.55
N PHE A 303 -5.28 26.34 -11.67
CA PHE A 303 -6.08 25.15 -11.97
C PHE A 303 -7.03 25.39 -13.15
N GLU A 304 -7.78 26.52 -13.16
CA GLU A 304 -8.67 26.90 -14.25
C GLU A 304 -7.93 26.97 -15.60
N LYS A 305 -6.68 27.48 -15.59
CA LYS A 305 -5.87 27.71 -16.78
C LYS A 305 -5.16 26.46 -17.29
N GLU A 306 -4.55 25.68 -16.39
CA GLU A 306 -3.58 24.64 -16.75
C GLU A 306 -4.15 23.23 -16.64
N ASN A 307 -5.21 23.02 -15.85
CA ASN A 307 -5.72 21.69 -15.53
C ASN A 307 -7.07 21.38 -16.18
N THR A 308 -7.28 21.91 -17.38
CA THR A 308 -8.50 21.75 -18.20
C THR A 308 -8.85 20.30 -18.56
N LYS A 309 -7.88 19.37 -18.44
CA LYS A 309 -8.05 17.93 -18.68
C LYS A 309 -8.27 17.12 -17.40
N SER A 310 -8.27 17.75 -16.22
CA SER A 310 -8.53 17.06 -14.96
C SER A 310 -9.95 16.47 -14.96
N LYS A 311 -10.12 15.28 -14.38
CA LYS A 311 -11.44 14.66 -14.21
C LYS A 311 -12.33 15.50 -13.28
N TYR A 312 -11.71 16.31 -12.42
CA TYR A 312 -12.41 17.23 -11.52
C TYR A 312 -12.69 18.60 -12.14
N PHE A 313 -12.17 18.89 -13.34
CA PHE A 313 -12.33 20.21 -13.96
C PHE A 313 -13.80 20.68 -14.05
N PRO A 314 -14.78 19.85 -14.50
CA PRO A 314 -16.18 20.29 -14.55
C PRO A 314 -16.76 20.67 -13.19
N PHE A 315 -16.44 19.88 -12.15
CA PHE A 315 -16.83 20.18 -10.77
C PHE A 315 -16.18 21.47 -10.29
N PHE A 316 -14.87 21.60 -10.51
CA PHE A 316 -14.09 22.73 -10.05
C PHE A 316 -14.56 24.06 -10.66
N ILE A 317 -14.85 24.08 -11.97
CA ILE A 317 -15.40 25.27 -12.63
C ILE A 317 -16.74 25.68 -12.01
N LYS A 318 -17.63 24.72 -11.72
CA LYS A 318 -18.90 25.01 -11.05
C LYS A 318 -18.69 25.59 -9.64
N TYR A 319 -17.80 24.98 -8.86
CA TYR A 319 -17.41 25.47 -7.53
C TYR A 319 -16.88 26.91 -7.61
N ARG A 320 -15.97 27.19 -8.55
CA ARG A 320 -15.38 28.52 -8.78
C ARG A 320 -16.39 29.56 -9.22
N THR A 321 -17.34 29.20 -10.07
CA THR A 321 -18.44 30.09 -10.46
C THR A 321 -19.28 30.48 -9.24
N MET A 322 -19.64 29.52 -8.38
CA MET A 322 -20.39 29.81 -7.15
C MET A 322 -19.63 30.74 -6.21
N LEU A 323 -18.30 30.57 -6.07
CA LEU A 323 -17.46 31.51 -5.33
C LEU A 323 -17.49 32.91 -5.94
N LYS A 324 -17.27 33.04 -7.26
CA LYS A 324 -17.25 34.34 -7.95
C LYS A 324 -18.59 35.07 -7.82
N GLU A 325 -19.71 34.37 -8.02
CA GLU A 325 -21.07 34.90 -7.81
C GLU A 325 -21.31 35.37 -6.38
N ASN A 326 -20.68 34.70 -5.41
CA ASN A 326 -20.75 35.05 -4.00
C ASN A 326 -19.62 35.99 -3.54
N LYS A 327 -19.02 36.76 -4.46
CA LYS A 327 -17.93 37.71 -4.16
C LYS A 327 -16.73 37.05 -3.44
N ASN A 328 -16.41 35.83 -3.85
CA ASN A 328 -15.41 34.93 -3.27
C ASN A 328 -15.62 34.59 -1.78
N LYS A 329 -16.84 34.71 -1.24
CA LYS A 329 -17.13 34.30 0.13
C LYS A 329 -17.48 32.82 0.26
N CYS A 330 -16.98 32.13 1.29
CA CYS A 330 -17.32 30.75 1.59
C CYS A 330 -18.68 30.65 2.32
N SER A 331 -19.79 30.69 1.58
CA SER A 331 -21.11 30.42 2.16
C SER A 331 -21.33 28.92 2.43
N ASP A 332 -22.24 28.60 3.34
CA ASP A 332 -22.60 27.21 3.66
C ASP A 332 -23.12 26.44 2.45
N LYS A 333 -23.79 27.13 1.52
CA LYS A 333 -24.22 26.56 0.23
C LYS A 333 -23.01 26.07 -0.60
N ILE A 334 -21.92 26.84 -0.62
CA ILE A 334 -20.70 26.49 -1.37
C ILE A 334 -19.97 25.34 -0.68
N ARG A 335 -19.82 25.40 0.65
CA ARG A 335 -19.23 24.31 1.45
C ARG A 335 -20.00 23.00 1.26
N THR A 336 -21.32 23.06 1.35
CA THR A 336 -22.22 21.91 1.16
C THR A 336 -22.13 21.36 -0.26
N PHE A 337 -22.01 22.22 -1.27
CA PHE A 337 -21.81 21.79 -2.66
C PHE A 337 -20.51 21.00 -2.83
N ALA A 338 -19.39 21.51 -2.29
CA ALA A 338 -18.11 20.83 -2.34
C ALA A 338 -18.12 19.52 -1.52
N TYR A 339 -18.59 19.56 -0.26
CA TYR A 339 -18.69 18.39 0.61
C TYR A 339 -19.49 17.24 -0.03
N ASN A 340 -20.65 17.54 -0.61
CA ASN A 340 -21.49 16.56 -1.26
C ASN A 340 -20.87 15.92 -2.51
N ASN A 341 -19.84 16.54 -3.11
CA ASN A 341 -19.14 15.95 -4.25
C ASN A 341 -18.20 14.81 -3.83
N PHE A 342 -17.67 14.86 -2.61
CA PHE A 342 -16.65 13.91 -2.12
C PHE A 342 -17.18 12.90 -1.10
N ASN A 343 -18.36 13.16 -0.51
CA ASN A 343 -18.95 12.34 0.56
C ASN A 343 -20.28 11.67 0.17
N LYS A 344 -20.67 11.69 -1.11
CA LYS A 344 -21.77 10.86 -1.60
C LYS A 344 -21.23 9.46 -1.90
N ASN A 345 -21.56 8.52 -1.01
CA ASN A 345 -21.35 7.08 -1.19
C ASN A 345 -22.17 6.53 -2.35
#